data_AF-A0A350DB75-F1
#
_entry.id   AF-A0A350DB75-F1
#
_cell.length_a   1.000
_cell.length_b   1.000
_cell.length_c   1.000
_cell.angle_alpha   90.00
_cell.angle_beta   90.00
_cell.angle_gamma   90.00
#
_symmetry.space_group_name_H-M   'P 1'
#
loop_
_entity.id
_entity.type
_entity.pdbx_description
1 polymer ?
#
loop_
_entity_poly.entity_id
_entity_poly.type
_entity_poly.pdbx_seq_one_letter_code
_entity_poly.pdbx_strand_id
1 'polypeptide(L)' 'KAHEVLEKLNKLGGDNGIGRLDIVENRYVGMKSRGCYETPGGTIMLR' A
#
# COMPACT_ATOMS: atom_id res chain seq x y z
N LYS A 1 5.01 -6.44 -19.78
CA LYS A 1 4.07 -7.33 -19.01
C LYS A 1 3.42 -6.53 -17.87
N ALA A 2 2.25 -6.92 -17.36
CA ALA A 2 1.51 -6.12 -16.34
C ALA A 2 2.35 -5.76 -15.08
N HIS A 3 3.26 -6.64 -14.66
CA HIS A 3 4.14 -6.39 -13.51
C HIS A 3 5.11 -5.20 -13.71
N GLU A 4 5.56 -4.92 -14.95
CA GLU A 4 6.49 -3.81 -15.23
C GLU A 4 5.85 -2.45 -14.98
N VAL A 5 4.53 -2.33 -15.20
CA VAL A 5 3.80 -1.11 -14.90
C VAL A 5 3.72 -0.92 -13.39
N LEU A 6 3.41 -1.98 -12.65
CA LEU A 6 3.34 -1.95 -11.19
C LEU A 6 4.69 -1.60 -10.56
N GLU A 7 5.80 -2.18 -11.05
CA GLU A 7 7.15 -1.84 -10.59
C GLU A 7 7.50 -0.37 -10.81
N LYS A 8 7.20 0.17 -12.01
CA LYS A 8 7.42 1.60 -12.30
C LYS A 8 6.63 2.50 -11.37
N LEU A 9 5.36 2.20 -11.13
CA LEU A 9 4.51 2.98 -10.24
C LEU A 9 4.91 2.82 -8.77
N ASN A 10 5.40 1.65 -8.35
CA ASN A 10 5.94 1.46 -7.02
C ASN A 10 7.16 2.34 -6.77
N LYS A 11 8.09 2.41 -7.73
CA LYS A 11 9.26 3.28 -7.63
C LYS A 11 8.86 4.76 -7.56
N LEU A 12 8.06 5.22 -8.53
CA LEU A 12 7.63 6.62 -8.59
C LEU A 12 6.80 7.02 -7.36
N GLY A 13 5.85 6.18 -6.95
CA GLY A 13 5.01 6.44 -5.78
C GLY A 13 5.81 6.42 -4.47
N GLY A 14 6.77 5.50 -4.36
CA GLY A 14 7.68 5.41 -3.21
C GLY A 14 8.54 6.67 -3.05
N ASP A 15 9.16 7.15 -4.13
CA ASP A 15 9.96 8.37 -4.14
C ASP A 15 9.16 9.63 -3.71
N ASN A 16 7.83 9.60 -3.88
CA ASN A 16 6.92 10.68 -3.52
C ASN A 16 6.10 10.42 -2.23
N GLY A 17 6.35 9.31 -1.52
CA GLY A 17 5.68 8.97 -0.27
C GLY A 17 4.17 8.66 -0.39
N ILE A 18 3.72 8.22 -1.57
CA ILE A 18 2.34 7.86 -1.88
C ILE A 18 2.01 6.45 -1.38
N GLY A 19 0.79 6.25 -0.86
CA GLY A 19 0.26 4.92 -0.53
C GLY A 19 0.61 4.41 0.88
N ARG A 20 0.93 5.30 1.82
CA ARG A 20 1.13 4.98 3.24
C ARG A 20 -0.21 4.94 3.98
N LEU A 21 -0.41 3.91 4.81
CA LEU A 21 -1.60 3.71 5.61
C LEU A 21 -1.21 3.23 7.01
N ASP A 22 -1.63 3.97 8.05
CA ASP A 22 -1.54 3.54 9.45
C ASP A 22 -2.95 3.30 9.97
N ILE A 23 -3.25 2.06 10.32
CA ILE A 23 -4.60 1.65 10.73
C ILE A 23 -4.58 0.73 11.94
N VAL A 24 -5.66 0.82 12.72
CA VAL A 24 -6.03 -0.22 13.67
C VAL A 24 -7.05 -1.14 13.00
N GLU A 25 -6.67 -2.37 12.75
CA GLU A 25 -7.48 -3.37 12.08
C GLU A 25 -7.97 -4.45 13.06
N ASN A 26 -9.10 -5.07 12.74
CA ASN A 26 -9.62 -6.22 13.48
C ASN A 26 -9.02 -7.50 12.91
N ARG A 27 -8.43 -8.33 13.77
CA ARG A 27 -7.94 -9.66 13.39
C ARG A 27 -9.07 -10.69 13.49
N TYR A 28 -8.94 -11.75 12.69
CA TYR A 28 -9.88 -12.87 12.68
C TYR A 28 -10.09 -13.49 14.08
N VAL A 29 -9.05 -13.51 14.92
CA VAL A 29 -9.10 -14.04 16.30
C VAL A 29 -9.77 -13.10 17.32
N GLY A 30 -10.42 -12.02 16.87
CA GLY A 30 -11.20 -11.13 17.73
C GLY A 30 -10.40 -10.06 18.48
N MET A 31 -9.11 -9.91 18.20
CA MET A 31 -8.26 -8.84 18.75
C MET A 31 -8.04 -7.72 17.73
N LYS A 32 -7.63 -6.54 18.21
CA LYS A 32 -7.18 -5.44 17.33
C LYS A 32 -5.66 -5.48 17.15
N SER A 33 -5.18 -5.04 16.00
CA SER A 33 -3.75 -4.76 15.74
C SER A 33 -3.57 -3.41 15.07
N ARG A 34 -2.47 -2.71 15.37
CA ARG A 34 -2.04 -1.53 14.62
C ARG A 34 -0.99 -1.95 13.61
N GLY A 35 -1.15 -1.50 12.37
CA GLY A 35 -0.21 -1.79 11.28
C GLY A 35 0.05 -0.54 10.45
N CYS A 36 1.32 -0.39 10.04
CA CYS A 36 1.74 0.57 9.03
C CYS A 36 2.00 -0.19 7.73
N TYR A 37 1.29 0.17 6.67
CA TYR A 37 1.32 -0.50 5.37
C TYR A 37 1.66 0.49 4.25
N GLU A 38 2.33 0.01 3.21
CA GLU A 38 2.72 0.80 2.05
C GLU A 38 2.31 0.07 0.77
N THR A 39 1.54 0.74 -0.09
CA THR A 39 1.09 0.22 -1.39
C THR A 39 1.10 1.31 -2.47
N PRO A 40 2.28 1.83 -2.86
CA PRO A 40 2.41 2.98 -3.75
C PRO A 40 1.77 2.77 -5.13
N GLY A 41 2.16 1.72 -5.85
CA GLY A 41 1.64 1.47 -7.19
C GLY A 41 0.15 1.13 -7.19
N GLY A 42 -0.30 0.36 -6.20
CA GLY A 42 -1.72 0.03 -6.02
C GLY A 42 -2.57 1.27 -5.73
N THR A 43 -2.07 2.18 -4.88
CA THR A 43 -2.75 3.45 -4.56
C THR A 43 -2.90 4.35 -5.79
N ILE A 44 -1.90 4.35 -6.68
CA ILE A 44 -1.94 5.13 -7.93
C ILE A 44 -2.94 4.52 -8.92
N MET A 45 -3.00 3.19 -9.05
CA MET A 45 -3.89 2.52 -10.00
C MET A 45 -5.37 2.58 -9.62
N LEU A 46 -5.68 2.71 -8.32
CA LEU A 46 -7.06 2.70 -7.80
C LEU A 46 -7.68 4.11 -7.69
N ARG A 47 -6.91 5.16 -8.00
CA ARG A 47 -7.38 6.55 -8.04
C ARG A 47 -7.80 6.94 -9.46
#